data_AF-A0A1V6S125-F1
#
_entry.id   AF-A0A1V6S125-F1
#
_cell.length_a   1.000
_cell.length_b   1.000
_cell.length_c   1.000
_cell.angle_alpha   90.00
_cell.angle_beta   90.00
_cell.angle_gamma   90.00
#
_symmetry.space_group_name_H-M   'P 1'
#
loop_
_entity.id
_entity.type
_entity.pdbx_description
1 polymer ?
#
loop_
_entity_poly.entity_id
_entity_poly.type
_entity_poly.pdbx_seq_one_letter_code
_entity_poly.pdbx_strand_id
1 'polypeptide(L)'
;MATQTTSIDIKGYTTKDMAYAAMGLLSYRLIPNDSDNVFQAIARLFIINDSNQLLERLLCLSLFPEKPPVETPSGSGSTGNETILCNIADEDQYCTHLWDIKPLCDVVGIGDDLYEPTVIEKPNTVDATITVDITTQLNVISIANTLLEYYLLAIALYFGVAWIISLFSPWAVRKLCSNRDMESPNHLVGFEGTMRLRELEKIIYGNFNNRLSHAASSTVFSRTLRDTELRMSREPNEPERGEPSYWETEVKKLGLPNTHRIFTLVNTGNMTVSVISAERPPVVALLCGREGGMLRVLLCSWRFENNCLCRQGVIRMRSSLEEQATRNDWLKISLASQGDVNHTRVSEKAKERQAPTSYPSPPRL
;
A
#
# COMPACT_ATOMS: atom_id res chain seq x y z
N MET A 1 -48.87 11.32 -15.88
CA MET A 1 -47.70 10.81 -16.61
C MET A 1 -46.83 12.01 -16.94
N ALA A 2 -45.75 12.21 -16.19
CA ALA A 2 -44.80 13.28 -16.47
C ALA A 2 -43.84 12.78 -17.56
N THR A 3 -43.95 13.37 -18.75
CA THR A 3 -43.08 13.10 -19.89
C THR A 3 -41.69 13.67 -19.59
N GLN A 4 -40.68 12.80 -19.48
CA GLN A 4 -39.29 13.23 -19.41
C GLN A 4 -38.87 13.82 -20.76
N THR A 5 -38.60 15.12 -20.78
CA THR A 5 -37.94 15.80 -21.90
C THR A 5 -36.43 15.52 -21.82
N THR A 6 -36.02 14.36 -22.33
CA THR A 6 -34.61 14.01 -22.54
C THR A 6 -34.08 14.67 -23.81
N SER A 7 -33.67 15.94 -23.72
CA SER A 7 -32.66 16.54 -24.62
C SER A 7 -32.40 18.00 -24.20
N ILE A 8 -31.75 18.21 -23.07
CA ILE A 8 -31.05 19.48 -22.83
C ILE A 8 -29.57 19.19 -23.03
N ASP A 9 -29.01 19.87 -24.02
CA ASP A 9 -27.61 19.82 -24.43
C ASP A 9 -26.72 20.13 -23.22
N ILE A 10 -25.98 19.12 -22.72
CA ILE A 10 -25.10 19.21 -21.54
C ILE A 10 -23.81 19.98 -21.86
N LYS A 11 -23.70 20.57 -23.06
CA LYS A 11 -22.48 21.21 -23.60
C LYS A 11 -21.97 22.45 -22.84
N GLY A 12 -22.62 22.87 -21.76
CA GLY A 12 -22.24 24.08 -21.02
C GLY A 12 -21.77 23.85 -19.59
N TYR A 13 -22.00 22.68 -18.99
CA TYR A 13 -21.65 22.45 -17.59
C TYR A 13 -20.33 21.72 -17.49
N THR A 14 -19.35 22.37 -16.85
CA THR A 14 -18.09 21.70 -16.54
C THR A 14 -18.32 20.72 -15.38
N THR A 15 -17.56 19.63 -15.33
CA THR A 15 -17.73 18.56 -14.31
C THR A 15 -17.63 19.10 -12.86
N LYS A 16 -16.93 20.24 -12.67
CA LYS A 16 -16.88 20.97 -11.38
C LYS A 16 -18.22 21.61 -10.99
N ASP A 17 -19.02 22.08 -11.96
CA ASP A 17 -20.32 22.71 -11.69
C ASP A 17 -21.33 21.65 -11.22
N MET A 18 -21.18 20.41 -11.71
CA MET A 18 -21.96 19.27 -11.23
C MET A 18 -21.59 18.89 -9.78
N ALA A 19 -20.31 18.94 -9.42
CA ALA A 19 -19.87 18.74 -8.04
C ALA A 19 -20.46 19.78 -7.09
N TYR A 20 -20.47 21.06 -7.49
CA TYR A 20 -21.10 22.11 -6.71
C TYR A 20 -22.63 22.05 -6.75
N ALA A 21 -23.25 21.55 -7.82
CA ALA A 21 -24.69 21.29 -7.84
C ALA A 21 -25.09 20.18 -6.84
N ALA A 22 -24.26 19.14 -6.71
CA ALA A 22 -24.44 18.07 -5.72
C ALA A 22 -24.39 18.58 -4.27
N MET A 23 -23.75 19.73 -4.01
CA MET A 23 -23.79 20.42 -2.72
C MET A 23 -25.22 20.71 -2.25
N GLY A 24 -26.17 20.92 -3.17
CA GLY A 24 -27.59 21.12 -2.84
C GLY A 24 -28.23 19.92 -2.13
N LEU A 25 -27.62 18.74 -2.21
CA LEU A 25 -28.05 17.50 -1.58
C LEU A 25 -27.41 17.25 -0.21
N LEU A 26 -26.41 18.07 0.17
CA LEU A 26 -25.63 17.90 1.39
C LEU A 26 -25.98 18.98 2.43
N SER A 27 -25.72 18.66 3.71
CA SER A 27 -26.09 19.51 4.84
C SER A 27 -25.29 20.82 4.88
N TYR A 28 -24.00 20.77 4.54
CA TYR A 28 -23.10 21.91 4.53
C TYR A 28 -22.76 22.33 3.11
N ARG A 29 -22.87 23.64 2.90
CA ARG A 29 -22.55 24.30 1.63
C ARG A 29 -21.15 24.90 1.68
N LEU A 30 -20.43 24.75 0.59
CA LEU A 30 -19.13 25.34 0.33
C LEU A 30 -19.26 26.64 -0.45
N ILE A 31 -18.28 27.53 -0.28
CA ILE A 31 -18.07 28.64 -1.21
C ILE A 31 -17.29 28.07 -2.39
N PRO A 32 -17.82 28.10 -3.63
CA PRO A 32 -17.11 27.62 -4.79
C PRO A 32 -15.82 28.41 -4.97
N ASN A 33 -14.70 27.70 -5.14
CA ASN A 33 -13.44 28.32 -5.49
C ASN A 33 -13.13 28.02 -6.96
N ASP A 34 -12.90 29.08 -7.74
CA ASP A 34 -12.73 29.01 -9.19
C ASP A 34 -11.39 28.40 -9.62
N SER A 35 -10.41 28.36 -8.71
CA SER A 35 -9.11 27.72 -8.96
C SER A 35 -9.13 26.20 -8.76
N ASP A 36 -10.28 25.62 -8.36
CA ASP A 36 -10.36 24.23 -7.96
C ASP A 36 -10.47 23.27 -9.14
N ASN A 37 -9.71 22.18 -9.07
CA ASN A 37 -9.97 21.02 -9.93
C ASN A 37 -11.24 20.28 -9.45
N VAL A 38 -11.90 19.55 -10.35
CA VAL A 38 -13.11 18.74 -10.08
C VAL A 38 -12.92 17.85 -8.85
N PHE A 39 -11.80 17.14 -8.79
CA PHE A 39 -11.47 16.28 -7.64
C PHE A 39 -11.35 17.09 -6.34
N GLN A 40 -10.66 18.23 -6.39
CA GLN A 40 -10.41 19.07 -5.20
C GLN A 40 -11.72 19.68 -4.67
N ALA A 41 -12.60 20.12 -5.57
CA ALA A 41 -13.94 20.62 -5.22
C ALA A 41 -14.78 19.54 -4.53
N ILE A 42 -14.81 18.33 -5.09
CA ILE A 42 -15.54 17.18 -4.53
C ILE A 42 -14.95 16.74 -3.20
N ALA A 43 -13.63 16.61 -3.11
CA ALA A 43 -12.96 16.17 -1.90
C ALA A 43 -13.13 17.20 -0.77
N ARG A 44 -13.05 18.51 -1.04
CA ARG A 44 -13.40 19.55 -0.06
C ARG A 44 -14.85 19.43 0.40
N LEU A 45 -15.77 19.19 -0.53
CA LEU A 45 -17.19 19.03 -0.24
C LEU A 45 -17.42 17.85 0.70
N PHE A 46 -16.71 16.74 0.51
CA PHE A 46 -16.80 15.57 1.37
C PHE A 46 -16.13 15.75 2.73
N ILE A 47 -14.98 16.43 2.80
CA ILE A 47 -14.30 16.74 4.07
C ILE A 47 -15.20 17.57 4.98
N ILE A 48 -15.83 18.62 4.44
CA ILE A 48 -16.66 19.54 5.24
C ILE A 48 -17.99 18.90 5.64
N ASN A 49 -18.53 18.02 4.79
CA ASN A 49 -19.76 17.31 5.13
C ASN A 49 -19.51 16.08 6.01
N ASP A 50 -18.25 15.76 6.32
CA ASP A 50 -17.75 14.70 7.22
C ASP A 50 -18.45 13.34 7.05
N SER A 51 -19.05 13.12 5.88
CA SER A 51 -20.36 12.47 5.87
C SER A 51 -20.28 10.97 6.10
N ASN A 52 -19.14 10.33 5.77
CA ASN A 52 -18.97 8.87 5.93
C ASN A 52 -17.50 8.38 5.83
N GLN A 53 -16.50 9.24 6.01
CA GLN A 53 -15.10 8.91 5.71
C GLN A 53 -14.92 8.37 4.27
N LEU A 54 -15.57 9.03 3.31
CA LEU A 54 -15.63 8.56 1.92
C LEU A 54 -14.25 8.58 1.26
N LEU A 55 -13.43 9.58 1.58
CA LEU A 55 -12.13 9.82 0.95
C LEU A 55 -11.09 8.80 1.42
N GLU A 56 -11.15 8.45 2.70
CA GLU A 56 -10.38 7.40 3.36
C GLU A 56 -10.68 6.04 2.70
N ARG A 57 -11.97 5.75 2.46
CA ARG A 57 -12.40 4.53 1.79
C ARG A 57 -12.01 4.54 0.31
N LEU A 58 -12.06 5.68 -0.37
CA LEU A 58 -11.63 5.83 -1.76
C LEU A 58 -10.12 5.56 -1.90
N LEU A 59 -9.33 6.02 -0.92
CA LEU A 59 -7.89 5.75 -0.86
C LEU A 59 -7.61 4.25 -0.73
N CYS A 60 -8.47 3.53 0.01
CA CYS A 60 -8.41 2.08 0.16
C CYS A 60 -8.92 1.28 -1.05
N LEU A 61 -9.72 1.87 -1.96
CA LEU A 61 -10.24 1.15 -3.12
C LEU A 61 -9.12 0.82 -4.09
N SER A 62 -9.03 -0.41 -4.60
CA SER A 62 -8.09 -0.69 -5.68
C SER A 62 -8.74 -0.44 -7.04
N LEU A 63 -8.25 0.56 -7.75
CA LEU A 63 -8.71 0.95 -9.08
C LEU A 63 -7.88 0.20 -10.13
N PHE A 64 -8.23 -1.06 -10.34
CA PHE A 64 -7.92 -1.74 -11.59
C PHE A 64 -9.25 -2.25 -12.11
N PRO A 65 -9.84 -1.57 -13.11
CA PRO A 65 -11.18 -1.93 -13.54
C PRO A 65 -11.11 -3.32 -14.18
N GLU A 66 -11.94 -4.25 -13.66
CA GLU A 66 -12.07 -5.61 -14.20
C GLU A 66 -12.68 -5.61 -15.61
N LYS A 67 -13.19 -4.44 -16.07
CA LYS A 67 -13.72 -4.21 -17.40
C LYS A 67 -13.06 -2.95 -18.00
N PRO A 68 -12.55 -2.99 -19.24
CA PRO A 68 -12.16 -1.75 -19.90
C PRO A 68 -13.36 -0.79 -19.92
N PRO A 69 -13.14 0.54 -19.79
CA PRO A 69 -14.23 1.49 -19.89
C PRO A 69 -14.96 1.24 -21.20
N VAL A 70 -16.27 1.02 -21.13
CA VAL A 70 -17.14 1.04 -22.31
C VAL A 70 -16.81 2.30 -23.09
N GLU A 71 -16.52 2.11 -24.38
CA GLU A 71 -16.07 3.11 -25.35
C GLU A 71 -16.62 4.51 -25.04
N THR A 72 -15.80 5.33 -24.38
CA THR A 72 -16.05 6.76 -24.33
C THR A 72 -15.61 7.31 -25.69
N PRO A 73 -16.43 8.11 -26.39
CA PRO A 73 -16.14 8.53 -27.74
C PRO A 73 -14.79 9.24 -27.79
N SER A 74 -13.93 8.74 -28.67
CA SER A 74 -12.65 9.30 -29.04
C SER A 74 -12.77 10.81 -29.30
N GLY A 75 -12.17 11.63 -28.45
CA GLY A 75 -12.11 13.07 -28.70
C GLY A 75 -11.70 13.98 -27.54
N SER A 76 -11.77 13.53 -26.28
CA SER A 76 -11.31 14.33 -25.14
C SER A 76 -10.44 13.46 -24.24
N GLY A 77 -9.17 13.84 -24.07
CA GLY A 77 -8.29 13.25 -23.08
C GLY A 77 -8.76 13.62 -21.68
N SER A 78 -9.86 13.02 -21.24
CA SER A 78 -10.37 13.21 -19.88
C SER A 78 -9.49 12.41 -18.93
N THR A 79 -8.68 13.21 -18.25
CA THR A 79 -7.55 12.85 -17.42
C THR A 79 -8.07 12.34 -16.10
N GLY A 80 -7.79 11.09 -15.72
CA GLY A 80 -7.76 10.49 -14.36
C GLY A 80 -8.92 10.70 -13.36
N ASN A 81 -9.53 11.88 -13.29
CA ASN A 81 -10.41 12.35 -12.24
C ASN A 81 -11.88 11.96 -12.46
N GLU A 82 -12.34 11.92 -13.72
CA GLU A 82 -13.74 11.56 -14.04
C GLU A 82 -13.99 10.05 -13.90
N THR A 83 -13.01 9.23 -14.27
CA THR A 83 -13.09 7.77 -14.12
C THR A 83 -13.03 7.33 -12.66
N ILE A 84 -12.28 8.02 -11.80
CA ILE A 84 -12.22 7.72 -10.36
C ILE A 84 -13.61 7.81 -9.72
N LEU A 85 -14.44 8.79 -10.12
CA LEU A 85 -15.77 9.01 -9.55
C LEU A 85 -16.81 8.05 -10.11
N CYS A 86 -16.76 7.74 -11.41
CA CYS A 86 -17.66 6.74 -12.00
C CYS A 86 -17.47 5.36 -11.37
N ASN A 87 -16.23 5.02 -10.99
CA ASN A 87 -15.90 3.73 -10.39
C ASN A 87 -16.29 3.62 -8.91
N ILE A 88 -16.83 4.67 -8.27
CA ILE A 88 -17.25 4.62 -6.85
C ILE A 88 -18.43 3.67 -6.62
N ALA A 89 -19.32 3.56 -7.62
CA ALA A 89 -20.49 2.71 -7.53
C ALA A 89 -20.19 1.23 -7.82
N ASP A 90 -19.07 0.96 -8.51
CA ASP A 90 -18.68 -0.37 -8.92
C ASP A 90 -17.90 -1.10 -7.83
N GLU A 91 -17.93 -2.44 -7.88
CA GLU A 91 -17.05 -3.26 -7.05
C GLU A 91 -15.60 -3.10 -7.48
N ASP A 92 -14.69 -3.09 -6.50
CA ASP A 92 -13.27 -3.01 -6.78
C ASP A 92 -12.69 -4.36 -7.26
N GLN A 93 -11.38 -4.39 -7.54
CA GLN A 93 -10.70 -5.61 -8.00
C GLN A 93 -10.84 -6.82 -7.06
N TYR A 94 -11.27 -6.58 -5.82
CA TYR A 94 -11.45 -7.60 -4.81
C TYR A 94 -12.92 -7.94 -4.53
N CYS A 95 -13.83 -7.51 -5.41
CA CYS A 95 -15.28 -7.68 -5.32
C CYS A 95 -15.86 -7.02 -4.06
N THR A 96 -15.37 -5.83 -3.73
CA THR A 96 -15.77 -5.08 -2.54
C THR A 96 -16.35 -3.74 -2.95
N HIS A 97 -17.48 -3.37 -2.37
CA HIS A 97 -18.01 -2.01 -2.53
C HIS A 97 -17.30 -1.02 -1.61
N LEU A 98 -17.30 0.25 -2.02
CA LEU A 98 -16.71 1.35 -1.24
C LEU A 98 -17.22 1.40 0.21
N TRP A 99 -18.52 1.15 0.43
CA TRP A 99 -19.13 1.25 1.75
C TRP A 99 -18.79 0.09 2.70
N ASP A 100 -18.30 -1.04 2.19
CA ASP A 100 -17.91 -2.21 2.99
C ASP A 100 -16.51 -2.06 3.64
N ILE A 101 -15.75 -1.05 3.21
CA ILE A 101 -14.42 -0.76 3.73
C ILE A 101 -14.55 0.09 5.00
N LYS A 102 -13.97 -0.39 6.09
CA LYS A 102 -13.79 0.40 7.32
C LYS A 102 -12.41 1.07 7.28
N PRO A 103 -12.31 2.40 7.15
CA PRO A 103 -11.01 3.06 7.15
C PRO A 103 -10.35 2.99 8.54
N LEU A 104 -9.02 2.97 8.55
CA LEU A 104 -8.17 3.00 9.76
C LEU A 104 -7.45 4.34 9.91
N CYS A 105 -7.50 5.16 8.88
CA CYS A 105 -6.88 6.47 8.82
C CYS A 105 -7.91 7.56 8.56
N ASP A 106 -7.58 8.78 8.94
CA ASP A 106 -8.42 9.95 8.70
C ASP A 106 -7.74 10.91 7.72
N VAL A 107 -8.52 11.46 6.80
CA VAL A 107 -8.07 12.50 5.87
C VAL A 107 -8.31 13.87 6.48
N VAL A 108 -7.23 14.56 6.82
CA VAL A 108 -7.23 15.86 7.50
C VAL A 108 -7.29 17.03 6.53
N GLY A 109 -6.82 16.85 5.29
CA GLY A 109 -6.80 17.94 4.32
C GLY A 109 -6.38 17.52 2.92
N ILE A 110 -6.58 18.44 1.97
CA ILE A 110 -6.19 18.27 0.57
C ILE A 110 -5.07 19.26 0.26
N GLY A 111 -4.00 18.79 -0.38
CA GLY A 111 -2.93 19.65 -0.87
C GLY A 111 -3.34 20.43 -2.12
N ASP A 112 -2.90 21.68 -2.22
CA ASP A 112 -3.21 22.59 -3.34
C ASP A 112 -2.33 22.35 -4.60
N ASP A 113 -1.77 21.15 -4.76
CA ASP A 113 -0.95 20.83 -5.91
C ASP A 113 -1.84 20.70 -7.15
N LEU A 114 -1.72 21.66 -8.08
CA LEU A 114 -2.50 21.76 -9.34
C LEU A 114 -2.64 20.46 -10.14
N TYR A 115 -1.70 19.53 -9.99
CA TYR A 115 -1.57 18.30 -10.78
C TYR A 115 -1.76 17.01 -10.00
N GLU A 116 -1.89 17.08 -8.66
CA GLU A 116 -1.82 15.91 -7.80
C GLU A 116 -2.89 15.98 -6.70
N PRO A 117 -3.93 15.12 -6.77
CA PRO A 117 -4.91 15.02 -5.70
C PRO A 117 -4.22 14.44 -4.46
N THR A 118 -3.82 15.34 -3.58
CA THR A 118 -2.98 15.00 -2.44
C THR A 118 -3.80 15.06 -1.17
N VAL A 119 -3.73 14.01 -0.36
CA VAL A 119 -4.47 13.81 0.88
C VAL A 119 -3.48 13.76 2.05
N ILE A 120 -3.78 14.50 3.11
CA ILE A 120 -3.01 14.47 4.36
C ILE A 120 -3.70 13.50 5.31
N GLU A 121 -3.04 12.40 5.61
CA GLU A 121 -3.54 11.35 6.51
C GLU A 121 -3.06 11.60 7.94
N LYS A 122 -3.87 11.33 8.98
CA LYS A 122 -3.46 11.28 10.39
C LYS A 122 -3.89 9.95 11.05
N PRO A 123 -3.03 9.26 11.83
CA PRO A 123 -3.46 8.10 12.59
C PRO A 123 -4.23 8.51 13.84
N ASN A 124 -5.19 7.67 14.18
CA ASN A 124 -5.83 7.70 15.49
C ASN A 124 -5.11 6.79 16.49
N THR A 125 -5.11 7.26 17.74
CA THR A 125 -4.83 6.56 19.01
C THR A 125 -3.41 6.53 19.60
N VAL A 126 -3.42 6.76 20.91
CA VAL A 126 -2.41 7.26 21.86
C VAL A 126 -1.73 6.10 22.64
N ASP A 127 -0.55 6.38 23.20
CA ASP A 127 0.17 5.80 24.36
C ASP A 127 0.52 4.29 24.43
N ALA A 128 1.82 4.02 24.63
CA ALA A 128 2.33 3.41 25.87
C ALA A 128 3.88 3.40 25.91
N THR A 129 4.44 3.99 26.97
CA THR A 129 5.84 3.96 27.37
C THR A 129 6.11 2.72 28.23
N ILE A 130 7.19 1.97 27.96
CA ILE A 130 7.66 0.93 28.90
C ILE A 130 8.99 1.39 29.51
N THR A 131 8.93 1.64 30.81
CA THR A 131 10.06 1.87 31.71
C THR A 131 10.81 0.56 31.96
N VAL A 132 12.13 0.57 31.78
CA VAL A 132 13.03 -0.49 32.26
C VAL A 132 13.64 -0.01 33.56
N ASP A 133 13.48 -0.80 34.62
CA ASP A 133 14.44 -0.80 35.72
C ASP A 133 14.35 -2.14 36.47
N ILE A 134 15.51 -2.67 36.85
CA ILE A 134 15.87 -3.01 38.24
C ILE A 134 17.33 -3.48 38.21
N THR A 135 18.15 -2.70 38.92
CA THR A 135 19.48 -3.04 39.39
C THR A 135 19.39 -3.96 40.61
N THR A 136 20.28 -4.94 40.72
CA THR A 136 20.64 -5.53 42.02
C THR A 136 22.15 -5.72 42.10
N GLN A 137 22.77 -4.97 43.02
CA GLN A 137 24.13 -5.23 43.51
C GLN A 137 24.09 -6.30 44.60
N LEU A 138 25.08 -7.20 44.63
CA LEU A 138 25.47 -7.93 45.84
C LEU A 138 26.99 -8.07 45.90
N ASN A 139 27.59 -7.42 46.89
CA ASN A 139 28.95 -7.64 47.38
C ASN A 139 28.92 -8.76 48.43
N VAL A 140 29.88 -9.70 48.38
CA VAL A 140 30.36 -10.40 49.58
C VAL A 140 31.87 -10.68 49.43
N ILE A 141 32.62 -10.29 50.45
CA ILE A 141 34.08 -10.43 50.59
C ILE A 141 34.41 -11.65 51.46
N SER A 142 35.41 -12.42 51.02
CA SER A 142 36.44 -13.19 51.74
C SER A 142 36.04 -14.15 52.89
N ILE A 143 36.18 -15.46 52.63
CA ILE A 143 36.62 -16.46 53.63
C ILE A 143 37.69 -17.33 52.94
N ALA A 144 38.94 -17.16 53.34
CA ALA A 144 40.12 -17.64 52.63
C ALA A 144 40.62 -19.00 53.12
N ASN A 145 40.91 -19.86 52.13
CA ASN A 145 41.99 -20.86 52.09
C ASN A 145 41.71 -22.35 52.39
N THR A 146 40.45 -22.78 52.56
CA THR A 146 40.06 -24.21 52.36
C THR A 146 38.93 -24.41 51.35
N LEU A 147 38.30 -23.31 50.92
CA LEU A 147 37.32 -23.28 49.81
C LEU A 147 37.98 -23.22 48.43
N LEU A 148 39.26 -22.85 48.34
CA LEU A 148 39.95 -22.52 47.08
C LEU A 148 40.06 -23.73 46.12
N GLU A 149 40.32 -24.93 46.64
CA GLU A 149 40.46 -26.15 45.81
C GLU A 149 39.11 -26.60 45.24
N TYR A 150 38.06 -26.64 46.07
CA TYR A 150 36.70 -26.92 45.61
C TYR A 150 36.18 -25.83 44.67
N TYR A 151 36.57 -24.57 44.89
CA TYR A 151 36.20 -23.44 44.05
C TYR A 151 36.91 -23.50 42.69
N LEU A 152 38.18 -23.88 42.63
CA LEU A 152 38.90 -24.10 41.36
C LEU A 152 38.31 -25.26 40.56
N LEU A 153 37.93 -26.35 41.23
CA LEU A 153 37.21 -27.47 40.60
C LEU A 153 35.83 -27.04 40.08
N ALA A 154 35.09 -26.25 40.85
CA ALA A 154 33.80 -25.69 40.43
C ALA A 154 33.97 -24.73 39.25
N ILE A 155 35.02 -23.89 39.24
CA ILE A 155 35.35 -23.01 38.11
C ILE A 155 35.69 -23.83 36.87
N ALA A 156 36.54 -24.85 37.00
CA ALA A 156 36.91 -25.72 35.88
C ALA A 156 35.69 -26.47 35.31
N LEU A 157 34.81 -26.99 36.19
CA LEU A 157 33.55 -27.60 35.79
C LEU A 157 32.64 -26.59 35.09
N TYR A 158 32.52 -25.39 35.64
CA TYR A 158 31.73 -24.30 35.04
C TYR A 158 32.22 -23.94 33.64
N PHE A 159 33.54 -23.75 33.46
CA PHE A 159 34.13 -23.49 32.15
C PHE A 159 33.99 -24.70 31.21
N GLY A 160 34.12 -25.92 31.70
CA GLY A 160 33.90 -27.13 30.90
C GLY A 160 32.47 -27.26 30.40
N VAL A 161 31.49 -27.05 31.28
CA VAL A 161 30.06 -27.05 30.92
C VAL A 161 29.74 -25.88 29.98
N ALA A 162 30.26 -24.68 30.26
CA ALA A 162 30.08 -23.51 29.40
C ALA A 162 30.69 -23.74 28.01
N TRP A 163 31.84 -24.41 27.91
CA TRP A 163 32.47 -24.76 26.63
C TRP A 163 31.63 -25.77 25.84
N ILE A 164 31.07 -26.79 26.50
CA ILE A 164 30.15 -27.74 25.87
C ILE A 164 28.88 -27.01 25.38
N ILE A 165 28.27 -26.17 26.21
CA ILE A 165 27.09 -25.38 25.80
C ILE A 165 27.46 -24.44 24.65
N SER A 166 28.65 -23.83 24.67
CA SER A 166 29.14 -22.96 23.59
C SER A 166 29.37 -23.71 22.27
N LEU A 167 29.73 -25.00 22.31
CA LEU A 167 29.84 -25.84 21.11
C LEU A 167 28.48 -26.22 20.52
N PHE A 168 27.47 -26.44 21.38
CA PHE A 168 26.10 -26.70 20.95
C PHE A 168 25.32 -25.42 20.61
N SER A 169 25.79 -24.26 21.08
CA SER A 169 25.14 -22.96 20.88
C SER A 169 24.90 -22.62 19.41
N PRO A 170 25.87 -22.74 18.47
CA PRO A 170 25.63 -22.47 17.05
C PRO A 170 24.51 -23.34 16.46
N TRP A 171 24.44 -24.61 16.86
CA TRP A 171 23.39 -25.52 16.39
C TRP A 171 22.02 -25.19 16.99
N ALA A 172 21.99 -24.91 18.31
CA ALA A 172 20.77 -24.52 19.01
C ALA A 172 20.22 -23.17 18.52
N VAL A 173 21.08 -22.16 18.34
CA VAL A 173 20.73 -20.86 17.77
C VAL A 173 20.21 -21.02 16.35
N ARG A 174 20.88 -21.81 15.51
CA ARG A 174 20.39 -22.08 14.15
C ARG A 174 19.02 -22.75 14.15
N LYS A 175 18.75 -23.66 15.08
CA LYS A 175 17.45 -24.33 15.21
C LYS A 175 16.36 -23.39 15.74
N LEU A 176 16.65 -22.59 16.76
CA LEU A 176 15.74 -21.60 17.34
C LEU A 176 15.39 -20.50 16.33
N CYS A 177 16.39 -19.92 15.65
CA CYS A 177 16.18 -18.92 14.61
C CYS A 177 15.59 -19.51 13.31
N SER A 178 15.65 -20.83 13.12
CA SER A 178 15.05 -21.51 11.98
C SER A 178 13.59 -21.88 12.18
N ASN A 179 13.11 -21.93 13.43
CA ASN A 179 11.72 -22.30 13.69
C ASN A 179 10.75 -21.19 13.29
N ARG A 180 9.58 -21.63 12.82
CA ARG A 180 8.49 -20.81 12.27
C ARG A 180 7.82 -19.90 13.31
N ASP A 181 8.08 -20.13 14.59
CA ASP A 181 7.31 -19.56 15.72
C ASP A 181 8.01 -18.39 16.41
N MET A 182 9.22 -18.02 15.98
CA MET A 182 9.80 -16.76 16.41
C MET A 182 9.09 -15.65 15.63
N GLU A 183 8.30 -14.84 16.33
CA GLU A 183 7.75 -13.59 15.82
C GLU A 183 8.90 -12.67 15.41
N SER A 184 9.43 -12.88 14.21
CA SER A 184 10.42 -11.99 13.62
C SER A 184 9.78 -10.62 13.46
N PRO A 185 10.52 -9.52 13.66
CA PRO A 185 9.99 -8.20 13.34
C PRO A 185 9.41 -8.24 11.92
N ASN A 186 8.14 -7.83 11.77
CA ASN A 186 7.47 -7.80 10.49
C ASN A 186 8.22 -6.83 9.57
N HIS A 187 9.03 -7.39 8.68
CA HIS A 187 9.65 -6.66 7.60
C HIS A 187 9.01 -7.11 6.30
N LEU A 188 8.59 -6.13 5.50
CA LEU A 188 8.11 -6.37 4.16
C LEU A 188 9.29 -6.18 3.20
N VAL A 189 9.77 -7.28 2.63
CA VAL A 189 10.88 -7.26 1.68
C VAL A 189 10.31 -7.35 0.26
N GLY A 190 10.61 -6.36 -0.57
CA GLY A 190 10.25 -6.37 -1.98
C GLY A 190 11.40 -6.80 -2.88
N PHE A 191 11.11 -7.68 -3.84
CA PHE A 191 12.01 -8.06 -4.92
C PHE A 191 11.39 -7.67 -6.26
N GLU A 192 12.19 -7.15 -7.17
CA GLU A 192 11.76 -6.92 -8.55
C GLU A 192 11.74 -8.26 -9.30
N GLY A 193 10.64 -8.54 -10.00
CA GLY A 193 10.39 -9.80 -10.67
C GLY A 193 9.75 -10.87 -9.78
N THR A 194 9.71 -12.10 -10.32
CA THR A 194 9.15 -13.28 -9.66
C THR A 194 10.20 -14.36 -9.55
N MET A 195 10.25 -15.03 -8.40
CA MET A 195 11.19 -16.10 -8.12
C MET A 195 10.50 -17.22 -7.36
N ARG A 196 11.03 -18.44 -7.46
CA ARG A 196 10.49 -19.59 -6.72
C ARG A 196 10.60 -19.42 -5.22
N LEU A 197 9.64 -19.99 -4.49
CA LEU A 197 9.65 -19.98 -3.03
C LEU A 197 10.94 -20.58 -2.46
N ARG A 198 11.46 -21.64 -3.09
CA ARG A 198 12.71 -22.29 -2.68
C ARG A 198 13.92 -21.37 -2.77
N GLU A 199 14.06 -20.67 -3.89
CA GLU A 199 15.18 -19.77 -4.14
C GLU A 199 15.06 -18.52 -3.29
N LEU A 200 13.84 -18.01 -3.15
CA LEU A 200 13.48 -16.87 -2.30
C LEU A 200 13.79 -17.14 -0.83
N GLU A 201 13.41 -18.29 -0.28
CA GLU A 201 13.72 -18.66 1.10
C GLU A 201 15.24 -18.78 1.30
N LYS A 202 15.95 -19.38 0.34
CA LYS A 202 17.41 -19.51 0.40
C LYS A 202 18.12 -18.16 0.35
N ILE A 203 17.61 -17.19 -0.40
CA ILE A 203 18.17 -15.85 -0.49
C ILE A 203 17.93 -15.05 0.80
N ILE A 204 16.73 -15.13 1.37
CA ILE A 204 16.36 -14.35 2.56
C ILE A 204 16.95 -14.96 3.84
N TYR A 205 16.86 -16.29 3.99
CA TYR A 205 17.19 -16.99 5.24
C TYR A 205 18.46 -17.85 5.15
N GLY A 206 19.07 -17.98 3.97
CA GLY A 206 20.26 -18.82 3.76
C GLY A 206 20.00 -20.33 3.76
N ASN A 207 18.75 -20.77 3.94
CA ASN A 207 18.36 -22.17 3.93
C ASN A 207 16.97 -22.36 3.29
N PHE A 208 16.59 -23.61 3.03
CA PHE A 208 15.26 -23.97 2.58
C PHE A 208 14.64 -24.97 3.55
N ASN A 209 13.62 -24.54 4.26
CA ASN A 209 12.82 -25.36 5.19
C ASN A 209 11.34 -25.38 4.80
N ASN A 210 10.99 -24.94 3.59
CA ASN A 210 9.62 -24.89 3.09
C ASN A 210 8.70 -24.07 4.02
N ARG A 211 9.23 -22.94 4.54
CA ARG A 211 8.49 -22.10 5.50
C ARG A 211 7.59 -21.07 4.81
N LEU A 212 8.03 -20.60 3.63
CA LEU A 212 7.32 -19.58 2.86
C LEU A 212 6.15 -20.18 2.10
N SER A 213 5.03 -19.47 2.07
CA SER A 213 3.83 -19.88 1.33
C SER A 213 3.20 -18.69 0.60
N HIS A 214 2.57 -18.90 -0.54
CA HIS A 214 1.88 -17.81 -1.22
C HIS A 214 0.59 -17.44 -0.49
N ALA A 215 0.33 -16.13 -0.37
CA ALA A 215 -0.88 -15.63 0.26
C ALA A 215 -2.10 -15.86 -0.64
N ALA A 216 -3.08 -16.63 -0.17
CA ALA A 216 -4.25 -17.02 -0.98
C ALA A 216 -5.12 -15.85 -1.47
N SER A 217 -5.19 -14.76 -0.69
CA SER A 217 -6.15 -13.67 -0.93
C SER A 217 -5.52 -12.30 -0.77
N SER A 218 -4.19 -12.19 -0.95
CA SER A 218 -3.51 -10.90 -0.83
C SER A 218 -3.67 -10.04 -2.07
N THR A 219 -3.56 -10.64 -3.25
CA THR A 219 -3.57 -9.93 -4.53
C THR A 219 -4.48 -10.64 -5.52
N VAL A 220 -4.85 -9.95 -6.60
CA VAL A 220 -5.73 -10.49 -7.66
C VAL A 220 -5.10 -11.69 -8.35
N PHE A 221 -3.76 -11.69 -8.48
CA PHE A 221 -2.98 -12.77 -9.08
C PHE A 221 -3.15 -14.12 -8.36
N SER A 222 -3.48 -14.10 -7.06
CA SER A 222 -3.65 -15.32 -6.27
C SER A 222 -5.03 -15.97 -6.42
N ARG A 223 -5.99 -15.34 -7.12
CA ARG A 223 -7.40 -15.80 -7.19
C ARG A 223 -7.55 -17.20 -7.79
N THR A 224 -6.81 -17.49 -8.85
CA THR A 224 -6.85 -18.76 -9.60
C THR A 224 -5.95 -19.84 -9.00
N LEU A 225 -4.95 -19.45 -8.20
CA LEU A 225 -4.01 -20.36 -7.54
C LEU A 225 -4.41 -20.72 -6.10
N ARG A 226 -5.65 -20.47 -5.69
CA ARG A 226 -6.11 -20.79 -4.33
C ARG A 226 -6.20 -22.29 -4.16
N ASP A 227 -5.63 -22.79 -3.06
CA ASP A 227 -5.89 -24.16 -2.65
C ASP A 227 -7.34 -24.28 -2.15
N THR A 228 -7.98 -25.42 -2.42
CA THR A 228 -9.36 -25.70 -2.02
C THR A 228 -9.46 -26.06 -0.54
N GLU A 229 -8.42 -26.67 0.02
CA GLU A 229 -8.44 -27.18 1.40
C GLU A 229 -7.69 -26.24 2.36
N LEU A 230 -6.60 -25.64 1.89
CA LEU A 230 -5.73 -24.81 2.71
C LEU A 230 -5.94 -23.33 2.38
N ARG A 231 -5.85 -22.45 3.37
CA ARG A 231 -5.90 -20.99 3.16
C ARG A 231 -4.56 -20.44 2.63
N MET A 232 -4.01 -21.12 1.62
CA MET A 232 -2.73 -20.82 0.96
C MET A 232 -2.92 -20.86 -0.55
N SER A 233 -2.06 -20.17 -1.28
CA SER A 233 -1.96 -20.34 -2.72
C SER A 233 -0.91 -21.38 -3.07
N ARG A 234 -1.19 -22.18 -4.10
CA ARG A 234 -0.21 -23.08 -4.71
C ARG A 234 0.78 -22.28 -5.54
N GLU A 235 2.04 -22.71 -5.53
CA GLU A 235 3.05 -22.16 -6.42
C GLU A 235 2.70 -22.55 -7.86
N PRO A 236 2.79 -21.63 -8.84
CA PRO A 236 2.55 -21.97 -10.24
C PRO A 236 3.60 -22.96 -10.75
N ASN A 237 3.18 -23.80 -11.70
CA ASN A 237 4.08 -24.74 -12.34
C ASN A 237 5.18 -24.01 -13.13
N GLU A 238 6.33 -24.68 -13.25
CA GLU A 238 7.44 -24.19 -14.07
C GLU A 238 6.98 -24.04 -15.53
N PRO A 239 7.21 -22.88 -16.18
CA PRO A 239 6.84 -22.71 -17.57
C PRO A 239 7.64 -23.69 -18.43
N GLU A 240 6.97 -24.28 -19.43
CA GLU A 240 7.67 -25.08 -20.41
C GLU A 240 8.61 -24.21 -21.25
N ARG A 241 9.65 -24.83 -21.84
CA ARG A 241 10.70 -24.10 -22.57
C ARG A 241 10.08 -23.30 -23.72
N GLY A 242 10.12 -21.97 -23.61
CA GLY A 242 9.63 -21.04 -24.64
C GLY A 242 8.23 -20.48 -24.35
N GLU A 243 7.56 -20.91 -23.28
CA GLU A 243 6.31 -20.32 -22.83
C GLU A 243 6.53 -19.14 -21.87
N PRO A 244 5.66 -18.12 -21.90
CA PRO A 244 5.71 -17.02 -20.96
C PRO A 244 5.46 -17.51 -19.53
N SER A 245 6.05 -16.82 -18.55
CA SER A 245 5.80 -17.11 -17.13
C SER A 245 4.30 -17.00 -16.82
N TYR A 246 3.81 -17.85 -15.91
CA TYR A 246 2.42 -17.80 -15.44
C TYR A 246 1.99 -16.37 -15.07
N TRP A 247 2.85 -15.64 -14.37
CA TRP A 247 2.58 -14.28 -13.91
C TRP A 247 2.47 -13.28 -15.07
N GLU A 248 3.25 -13.43 -16.13
CA GLU A 248 3.17 -12.57 -17.32
C GLU A 248 1.86 -12.80 -18.08
N THR A 249 1.41 -14.06 -18.13
CA THR A 249 0.12 -14.43 -18.73
C THR A 249 -1.04 -13.82 -17.94
N GLU A 250 -0.99 -13.88 -16.61
CA GLU A 250 -2.03 -13.29 -15.77
C GLU A 250 -2.05 -11.76 -15.86
N VAL A 251 -0.87 -11.10 -15.96
CA VAL A 251 -0.78 -9.64 -16.22
C VAL A 251 -1.47 -9.26 -17.54
N LYS A 252 -1.23 -10.03 -18.61
CA LYS A 252 -1.89 -9.80 -19.91
C LYS A 252 -3.39 -10.02 -19.84
N LYS A 253 -3.83 -11.06 -19.13
CA LYS A 253 -5.25 -11.38 -18.93
C LYS A 253 -6.00 -10.30 -18.15
N LEU A 254 -5.34 -9.70 -17.16
CA LEU A 254 -5.88 -8.58 -16.39
C LEU A 254 -5.87 -7.24 -17.16
N GLY A 255 -5.32 -7.19 -18.38
CA GLY A 255 -5.31 -5.98 -19.19
C GLY A 255 -4.51 -4.83 -18.56
N LEU A 256 -3.52 -5.14 -17.72
CA LEU A 256 -2.72 -4.13 -17.03
C LEU A 256 -1.86 -3.35 -18.04
N PRO A 257 -1.63 -2.05 -17.81
CA PRO A 257 -0.86 -1.23 -18.73
C PRO A 257 0.60 -1.69 -18.80
N ASN A 258 1.18 -1.62 -20.00
CA ASN A 258 2.53 -2.11 -20.32
C ASN A 258 3.67 -1.44 -19.51
N THR A 259 3.37 -0.35 -18.79
CA THR A 259 4.32 0.35 -17.91
C THR A 259 4.55 -0.38 -16.59
N HIS A 260 3.68 -1.32 -16.23
CA HIS A 260 3.78 -2.03 -14.97
C HIS A 260 4.81 -3.15 -15.02
N ARG A 261 5.52 -3.31 -13.90
CA ARG A 261 6.46 -4.39 -13.62
C ARG A 261 5.93 -5.23 -12.46
N ILE A 262 6.35 -6.48 -12.45
CA ILE A 262 5.96 -7.43 -11.41
C ILE A 262 6.95 -7.34 -10.26
N PHE A 263 6.43 -7.32 -9.04
CA PHE A 263 7.24 -7.38 -7.83
C PHE A 263 6.75 -8.50 -6.92
N THR A 264 7.67 -9.13 -6.21
CA THR A 264 7.39 -10.13 -5.19
C THR A 264 7.60 -9.51 -3.81
N LEU A 265 6.53 -9.45 -3.02
CA LEU A 265 6.55 -8.99 -1.65
C LEU A 265 6.59 -10.18 -0.70
N VAL A 266 7.59 -10.21 0.18
CA VAL A 266 7.75 -11.21 1.23
C VAL A 266 7.48 -10.55 2.57
N ASN A 267 6.45 -11.03 3.26
CA ASN A 267 6.19 -10.70 4.64
C ASN A 267 6.95 -11.71 5.52
N THR A 268 7.97 -11.25 6.24
CA THR A 268 8.81 -12.13 7.07
C THR A 268 8.09 -12.66 8.30
N GLY A 269 7.21 -11.89 8.96
CA GLY A 269 6.59 -12.40 10.19
C GLY A 269 5.44 -13.38 9.93
N ASN A 270 4.63 -13.18 8.90
CA ASN A 270 3.64 -14.20 8.50
C ASN A 270 4.21 -15.31 7.58
N MET A 271 5.47 -15.18 7.14
CA MET A 271 6.11 -16.08 6.16
C MET A 271 5.27 -16.24 4.87
N THR A 272 4.64 -15.16 4.44
CA THR A 272 3.77 -15.16 3.25
C THR A 272 4.36 -14.35 2.12
N VAL A 273 4.21 -14.88 0.89
CA VAL A 273 4.67 -14.25 -0.34
C VAL A 273 3.49 -13.79 -1.18
N SER A 274 3.51 -12.55 -1.63
CA SER A 274 2.46 -11.94 -2.43
C SER A 274 3.07 -11.33 -3.68
N VAL A 275 2.49 -11.61 -4.85
CA VAL A 275 2.95 -11.04 -6.12
C VAL A 275 2.06 -9.86 -6.48
N ILE A 276 2.68 -8.73 -6.81
CA ILE A 276 2.01 -7.49 -7.19
C ILE A 276 2.50 -7.00 -8.55
N SER A 277 1.72 -6.11 -9.15
CA SER A 277 2.12 -5.37 -10.34
C SER A 277 2.03 -3.88 -10.03
N ALA A 278 3.08 -3.14 -10.34
CA ALA A 278 3.20 -1.70 -10.07
C ALA A 278 4.13 -1.05 -11.10
N GLU A 279 3.99 0.26 -11.33
CA GLU A 279 4.91 0.99 -12.22
C GLU A 279 6.32 1.12 -11.60
N ARG A 280 6.34 1.39 -10.29
CA ARG A 280 7.57 1.61 -9.51
C ARG A 280 7.62 0.71 -8.28
N PRO A 281 8.83 0.39 -7.79
CA PRO A 281 8.97 -0.41 -6.59
C PRO A 281 8.28 0.30 -5.41
N PRO A 282 7.37 -0.38 -4.70
CA PRO A 282 6.79 0.19 -3.50
C PRO A 282 7.84 0.25 -2.39
N VAL A 283 7.98 1.42 -1.79
CA VAL A 283 8.95 1.69 -0.72
C VAL A 283 8.26 1.70 0.64
N VAL A 284 6.98 2.07 0.67
CA VAL A 284 6.18 2.21 1.88
C VAL A 284 4.88 1.42 1.73
N ALA A 285 4.47 0.76 2.81
CA ALA A 285 3.19 0.07 2.91
C ALA A 285 2.38 0.71 4.04
N LEU A 286 1.26 1.34 3.71
CA LEU A 286 0.40 2.05 4.65
C LEU A 286 -0.84 1.22 4.95
N LEU A 287 -1.21 1.09 6.23
CA LEU A 287 -2.44 0.43 6.64
C LEU A 287 -3.59 1.44 6.57
N CYS A 288 -4.43 1.34 5.54
CA CYS A 288 -5.44 2.39 5.29
C CYS A 288 -6.84 1.96 5.72
N GLY A 289 -7.13 0.65 5.73
CA GLY A 289 -8.47 0.18 6.04
C GLY A 289 -8.55 -1.29 6.39
N ARG A 290 -9.74 -1.73 6.77
CA ARG A 290 -10.09 -3.12 7.07
C ARG A 290 -11.33 -3.52 6.29
N GLU A 291 -11.33 -4.76 5.83
CA GLU A 291 -12.38 -5.30 4.99
C GLU A 291 -12.43 -6.83 5.13
N GLY A 292 -13.60 -7.39 5.45
CA GLY A 292 -13.78 -8.84 5.58
C GLY A 292 -12.81 -9.51 6.57
N GLY A 293 -12.35 -8.78 7.59
CA GLY A 293 -11.35 -9.24 8.57
C GLY A 293 -9.87 -9.17 8.12
N MET A 294 -9.61 -8.73 6.89
CA MET A 294 -8.27 -8.47 6.35
C MET A 294 -7.98 -6.96 6.34
N LEU A 295 -6.70 -6.59 6.35
CA LEU A 295 -6.26 -5.20 6.20
C LEU A 295 -6.10 -4.86 4.73
N ARG A 296 -6.50 -3.65 4.35
CA ARG A 296 -6.16 -3.02 3.08
C ARG A 296 -4.90 -2.19 3.28
N VAL A 297 -3.86 -2.61 2.59
CA VAL A 297 -2.53 -2.02 2.66
C VAL A 297 -2.27 -1.32 1.35
N LEU A 298 -2.10 0.00 1.41
CA LEU A 298 -1.72 0.84 0.29
C LEU A 298 -0.22 0.77 0.10
N LEU A 299 0.21 0.33 -1.07
CA LEU A 299 1.60 0.32 -1.48
C LEU A 299 1.92 1.64 -2.17
N CYS A 300 2.93 2.32 -1.67
CA CYS A 300 3.32 3.65 -2.11
C CYS A 300 4.78 3.69 -2.55
N SER A 301 5.04 4.45 -3.61
CA SER A 301 6.38 4.88 -3.99
C SER A 301 6.62 6.29 -3.45
N TRP A 302 7.81 6.54 -2.92
CA TRP A 302 8.18 7.88 -2.47
C TRP A 302 8.57 8.78 -3.64
N ARG A 303 8.06 10.01 -3.65
CA ARG A 303 8.48 11.08 -4.54
C ARG A 303 9.15 12.19 -3.74
N PHE A 304 10.42 12.44 -4.07
CA PHE A 304 11.25 13.40 -3.34
C PHE A 304 10.84 14.85 -3.58
N GLU A 305 10.43 15.23 -4.81
CA GLU A 305 10.21 16.63 -5.19
C GLU A 305 9.12 17.31 -4.36
N ASN A 306 8.04 16.60 -4.08
CA ASN A 306 6.86 17.12 -3.39
C ASN A 306 6.68 16.53 -1.99
N ASN A 307 7.67 15.77 -1.51
CA ASN A 307 7.62 15.03 -0.24
C ASN A 307 6.32 14.22 -0.12
N CYS A 308 5.91 13.56 -1.21
CA CYS A 308 4.61 12.90 -1.33
C CYS A 308 4.75 11.41 -1.67
N LEU A 309 3.85 10.61 -1.12
CA LEU A 309 3.71 9.19 -1.42
C LEU A 309 2.76 9.03 -2.60
N CYS A 310 3.24 8.53 -3.72
CA CYS A 310 2.37 8.18 -4.84
C CYS A 310 1.88 6.75 -4.67
N ARG A 311 0.59 6.55 -4.82
CA ARG A 311 -0.04 5.24 -4.81
C ARG A 311 0.47 4.38 -5.98
N GLN A 312 0.84 3.13 -5.68
CA GLN A 312 1.24 2.11 -6.67
C GLN A 312 0.24 0.96 -6.75
N GLY A 313 -0.35 0.56 -5.63
CA GLY A 313 -1.32 -0.53 -5.60
C GLY A 313 -1.93 -0.70 -4.22
N VAL A 314 -2.97 -1.53 -4.13
CA VAL A 314 -3.59 -1.89 -2.86
C VAL A 314 -3.59 -3.40 -2.74
N ILE A 315 -3.09 -3.91 -1.61
CA ILE A 315 -3.07 -5.34 -1.32
C ILE A 315 -3.78 -5.66 -0.01
N ARG A 316 -4.32 -6.87 0.07
CA ARG A 316 -4.90 -7.39 1.31
C ARG A 316 -3.83 -8.09 2.14
N MET A 317 -3.75 -7.78 3.43
CA MET A 317 -2.86 -8.45 4.38
C MET A 317 -3.62 -8.95 5.61
N ARG A 318 -3.01 -9.85 6.38
CA ARG A 318 -3.61 -10.37 7.62
C ARG A 318 -3.70 -9.27 8.67
N SER A 319 -4.75 -9.30 9.48
CA SER A 319 -4.99 -8.36 10.59
C SER A 319 -3.91 -8.37 11.66
N SER A 320 -3.18 -9.47 11.83
CA SER A 320 -2.05 -9.56 12.77
C SER A 320 -0.91 -8.56 12.48
N LEU A 321 -0.86 -8.00 11.27
CA LEU A 321 0.13 -6.99 10.91
C LEU A 321 -0.13 -5.64 11.59
N GLU A 322 -1.37 -5.36 12.02
CA GLU A 322 -1.77 -4.07 12.59
C GLU A 322 -1.01 -3.73 13.88
N GLU A 323 -0.85 -4.72 14.76
CA GLU A 323 -0.16 -4.54 16.05
C GLU A 323 1.34 -4.30 15.89
N GLN A 324 1.91 -4.69 14.74
CA GLN A 324 3.34 -4.59 14.48
C GLN A 324 3.70 -3.39 13.58
N ALA A 325 2.71 -2.65 13.09
CA ALA A 325 2.94 -1.52 12.21
C ALA A 325 3.36 -0.28 13.01
N THR A 326 4.34 0.45 12.47
CA THR A 326 4.79 1.72 13.03
C THR A 326 3.76 2.82 12.77
N ARG A 327 3.35 3.54 13.81
CA ARG A 327 2.46 4.70 13.69
C ARG A 327 3.26 5.93 13.22
N ASN A 328 2.69 6.72 12.30
CA ASN A 328 3.31 7.94 11.76
C ASN A 328 2.29 9.09 11.76
N ASP A 329 2.61 10.24 12.34
CA ASP A 329 1.65 11.32 12.61
C ASP A 329 0.89 11.86 11.39
N TRP A 330 1.60 12.25 10.33
CA TRP A 330 0.94 12.71 9.13
C TRP A 330 1.72 12.38 7.88
N LEU A 331 0.98 12.01 6.83
CA LEU A 331 1.56 11.60 5.55
C LEU A 331 0.83 12.28 4.41
N LYS A 332 1.61 12.74 3.43
CA LYS A 332 1.13 13.35 2.21
C LYS A 332 1.01 12.28 1.12
N ILE A 333 -0.20 11.93 0.69
CA ILE A 333 -0.46 10.84 -0.26
C ILE A 333 -1.13 11.37 -1.53
N SER A 334 -0.58 11.06 -2.69
CA SER A 334 -1.19 11.34 -3.99
C SER A 334 -1.96 10.11 -4.49
N LEU A 335 -3.23 10.31 -4.85
CA LEU A 335 -4.07 9.24 -5.40
C LEU A 335 -3.73 8.89 -6.85
N ALA A 336 -3.07 9.80 -7.57
CA ALA A 336 -2.63 9.56 -8.93
C ALA A 336 -1.36 8.69 -8.97
N SER A 337 -1.27 7.79 -9.95
CA SER A 337 -0.01 7.09 -10.20
C SER A 337 1.06 8.09 -10.63
N GLN A 338 2.32 7.78 -10.33
CA GLN A 338 3.42 8.65 -10.72
C GLN A 338 3.55 8.79 -12.25
N GLY A 339 3.28 7.74 -13.02
CA GLY A 339 3.21 7.79 -14.48
C GLY A 339 2.12 8.74 -14.97
N ASP A 340 0.92 8.65 -14.41
CA ASP A 340 -0.22 9.50 -14.80
C ASP A 340 0.12 10.98 -14.62
N VAL A 341 0.73 11.33 -13.48
CA VAL A 341 1.15 12.71 -13.21
C VAL A 341 2.20 13.19 -14.22
N ASN A 342 3.16 12.34 -14.58
CA ASN A 342 4.16 12.69 -15.60
C ASN A 342 3.51 12.91 -16.97
N HIS A 343 2.53 12.09 -17.36
CA HIS A 343 1.79 12.26 -18.60
C HIS A 343 1.01 13.57 -18.63
N THR A 344 0.32 13.93 -17.53
CA THR A 344 -0.40 15.20 -17.40
C THR A 344 0.55 16.39 -17.54
N ARG A 345 1.70 16.37 -16.84
CA ARG A 345 2.72 17.43 -16.92
C ARG A 345 3.29 17.62 -18.34
N VAL A 346 3.52 16.51 -19.07
CA VAL A 346 4.03 16.56 -20.44
C VAL A 346 2.97 17.14 -21.39
N SER A 347 1.72 16.70 -21.25
CA SER A 347 0.60 17.21 -22.06
C SER A 347 0.43 18.73 -21.88
N GLU A 348 0.52 19.21 -20.64
CA GLU A 348 0.38 20.64 -20.36
C GLU A 348 1.56 21.47 -20.85
N LYS A 349 2.80 21.01 -20.66
CA LYS A 349 3.97 21.69 -21.25
C LYS A 349 3.88 21.75 -22.78
N ALA A 350 3.25 20.76 -23.40
CA ALA A 350 2.99 20.79 -24.84
C ALA A 350 1.90 21.82 -25.20
N LYS A 351 0.84 21.95 -24.39
CA LYS A 351 -0.20 22.99 -24.54
C LYS A 351 0.35 24.40 -24.32
N GLU A 352 1.16 24.63 -23.28
CA GLU A 352 1.81 25.92 -23.02
C GLU A 352 2.73 26.34 -24.17
N ARG A 353 3.46 25.39 -24.78
CA ARG A 353 4.30 25.65 -25.95
C ARG A 353 3.48 25.95 -27.22
N GLN A 354 2.23 25.52 -27.28
CA GLN A 354 1.31 25.75 -28.39
C GLN A 354 0.41 26.99 -28.18
N ALA A 355 0.42 27.59 -26.99
CA ALA A 355 -0.32 28.82 -26.73
C ALA A 355 0.34 29.99 -27.49
N PRO A 356 -0.39 30.71 -28.36
CA PRO A 356 0.17 31.86 -29.04
C PRO A 356 0.45 32.96 -28.02
N THR A 357 1.71 33.42 -27.95
CA THR A 357 2.10 34.63 -27.23
C THR A 357 1.43 35.85 -27.86
N SER A 358 0.20 36.16 -27.46
CA SER A 358 -0.43 37.45 -27.75
C SER A 358 0.11 38.48 -26.76
N TYR A 359 1.23 39.11 -27.09
CA TYR A 359 1.61 40.35 -26.43
C TYR A 359 0.57 41.42 -26.81
N PRO A 360 -0.17 42.02 -25.87
CA PRO A 360 -0.98 43.19 -26.17
C PRO A 360 -0.04 44.31 -26.59
N SER A 361 -0.26 44.85 -27.79
CA SER A 361 0.49 46.01 -28.27
C SER A 361 0.24 47.18 -27.30
N PRO A 362 1.26 47.95 -26.91
CA PRO A 362 1.05 49.10 -26.04
C PRO A 362 0.10 50.09 -26.74
N PRO A 363 -0.80 50.74 -25.99
CA PRO A 363 -1.71 51.72 -26.56
C PRO A 363 -0.89 52.82 -27.23
N ARG A 364 -1.16 53.06 -28.52
CA ARG A 364 -0.62 54.22 -29.23
C ARG A 364 -1.27 55.46 -28.62
N LEU A 365 -0.45 56.32 -28.01
CA LEU A 365 -0.81 57.67 -27.57
C LEU A 365 -1.25 58.54 -28.75
#